data_AF-A0A2G2LFU5-F1
#
_entry.id   AF-A0A2G2LFU5-F1
#
_cell.length_a   1.000
_cell.length_b   1.000
_cell.length_c   1.000
_cell.angle_alpha   90.00
_cell.angle_beta   90.00
_cell.angle_gamma   90.00
#
_symmetry.space_group_name_H-M   'P 1'
#
loop_
_entity.id
_entity.type
_entity.pdbx_description
1 polymer ?
#
loop_
_entity_poly.entity_id
_entity_poly.type
_entity_poly.pdbx_seq_one_letter_code
_entity_poly.pdbx_strand_id
1 'polypeptide(L)'
;MVALIGPARAKDLIFSSRLIHADEALRLGLVEWVMPENELIDYAQNYAQQLCERSAHTQRAMKTMIKAMGDHDPVLSLQSQDIFIESFSVADFKEGVLAFTQKRKPDFS
;
A
#
# COMPACT_ATOMS: atom_id res chain seq x y z
N MET A 1 -14.77 1.13 3.15
CA MET A 1 -15.59 1.71 2.05
C MET A 1 -15.64 3.23 2.12
N VAL A 2 -16.21 3.85 3.16
CA VAL A 2 -16.29 5.33 3.27
C VAL A 2 -14.92 6.02 3.19
N ALA A 3 -13.90 5.47 3.86
CA ALA A 3 -12.54 6.01 3.80
C ALA A 3 -11.88 5.95 2.40
N LEU A 4 -12.37 5.08 1.51
CA LEU A 4 -11.82 4.92 0.15
C LEU A 4 -12.54 5.82 -0.85
N ILE A 5 -13.88 5.85 -0.81
CA ILE A 5 -14.69 6.48 -1.86
C ILE A 5 -15.51 7.70 -1.37
N GLY A 6 -15.34 8.08 -0.12
CA GLY A 6 -16.07 9.18 0.51
C GLY A 6 -17.52 8.83 0.88
N PRO A 7 -18.18 9.68 1.70
CA PRO A 7 -19.50 9.39 2.27
C PRO A 7 -20.62 9.40 1.23
N ALA A 8 -20.53 10.22 0.17
CA ALA A 8 -21.59 10.33 -0.84
C ALA A 8 -21.73 9.05 -1.67
N ARG A 9 -20.63 8.58 -2.28
CA ARG A 9 -20.59 7.34 -3.07
C ARG A 9 -20.88 6.13 -2.19
N ALA A 10 -20.41 6.14 -0.95
CA ALA A 10 -20.68 5.04 -0.02
C ALA A 10 -22.18 4.93 0.32
N LYS A 11 -22.87 6.05 0.57
CA LYS A 11 -24.32 6.07 0.81
C LYS A 11 -25.11 5.62 -0.41
N ASP A 12 -24.73 6.06 -1.61
CA ASP A 12 -25.36 5.61 -2.87
C ASP A 12 -25.36 4.08 -2.97
N LEU A 13 -24.20 3.44 -2.83
CA LEU A 13 -24.07 1.99 -2.94
C LEU A 13 -24.81 1.23 -1.82
N ILE A 14 -24.69 1.68 -0.57
CA ILE A 14 -25.33 1.00 0.57
C ILE A 14 -26.85 1.11 0.50
N PHE A 15 -27.38 2.30 0.19
CA PHE A 15 -28.83 2.52 0.20
C PHE A 15 -29.51 1.97 -1.05
N SER A 16 -28.87 2.05 -2.21
CA SER A 16 -29.43 1.47 -3.44
C SER A 16 -29.30 -0.06 -3.49
N SER A 17 -28.32 -0.63 -2.79
CA SER A 17 -27.93 -2.04 -2.91
C SER A 17 -27.66 -2.49 -4.35
N ARG A 18 -27.34 -1.54 -5.25
CA ARG A 18 -27.07 -1.86 -6.65
C ARG A 18 -25.73 -2.59 -6.77
N LEU A 19 -25.67 -3.49 -7.74
CA LEU A 19 -24.41 -4.12 -8.13
C LEU A 19 -23.59 -3.15 -8.97
N ILE A 20 -22.27 -3.21 -8.82
CA ILE A 20 -21.30 -2.46 -9.62
C ILE A 20 -20.40 -3.43 -10.37
N HIS A 21 -20.00 -3.04 -11.57
CA HIS A 21 -19.00 -3.76 -12.36
C HIS A 21 -17.58 -3.32 -11.97
N ALA A 22 -16.59 -4.13 -12.35
CA ALA A 22 -15.19 -3.92 -11.95
C ALA A 22 -14.64 -2.56 -12.43
N ASP A 23 -15.03 -2.11 -13.62
CA ASP A 23 -14.64 -0.81 -14.18
C ASP A 23 -15.19 0.36 -13.34
N GLU A 24 -16.41 0.24 -12.81
CA GLU A 24 -16.96 1.22 -11.89
C GLU A 24 -16.22 1.18 -10.55
N ALA A 25 -15.98 -0.01 -10.00
CA ALA A 25 -15.22 -0.16 -8.76
C ALA A 25 -13.84 0.52 -8.86
N LEU A 26 -13.15 0.39 -10.00
CA LEU A 26 -11.89 1.08 -10.29
C LEU A 26 -12.06 2.60 -10.32
N ARG A 27 -13.05 3.13 -11.07
CA ARG A 27 -13.32 4.58 -11.12
C ARG A 27 -13.69 5.17 -9.77
N LEU A 28 -14.36 4.39 -8.92
CA LEU A 28 -14.74 4.84 -7.58
C LEU A 28 -13.55 4.86 -6.62
N GLY A 29 -12.51 4.06 -6.88
CA GLY A 29 -11.35 3.86 -6.00
C GLY A 29 -11.53 2.71 -4.99
N LEU A 30 -12.36 1.71 -5.33
CA LEU A 30 -12.53 0.50 -4.51
C LEU A 30 -11.50 -0.58 -4.83
N VAL A 31 -10.93 -0.55 -6.03
CA VAL A 31 -9.88 -1.46 -6.50
C VAL A 31 -8.87 -0.67 -7.32
N GLU A 32 -7.62 -1.12 -7.34
CA GLU A 32 -6.51 -0.45 -8.04
C GLU A 32 -6.31 -0.95 -9.48
N TRP A 33 -6.75 -2.18 -9.77
CA TRP A 33 -6.58 -2.81 -11.09
C TRP A 33 -7.80 -3.62 -11.51
N VAL A 34 -8.02 -3.67 -12.83
CA VAL A 34 -9.03 -4.49 -13.50
C VAL A 34 -8.37 -5.14 -14.71
N MET A 35 -8.55 -6.45 -14.87
CA MET A 35 -7.93 -7.25 -15.93
C MET A 35 -8.79 -8.49 -16.25
N PRO A 36 -8.53 -9.19 -17.36
CA PRO A 36 -9.18 -10.47 -17.66
C PRO A 36 -8.99 -11.50 -16.55
N GLU A 37 -10.00 -12.35 -16.34
CA GLU A 37 -9.99 -13.35 -15.26
C GLU A 37 -8.81 -14.33 -15.38
N ASN A 38 -8.47 -14.73 -16.60
CA ASN A 38 -7.36 -15.64 -16.89
C ASN A 38 -5.97 -15.03 -16.63
N GLU A 39 -5.86 -13.73 -16.42
CA GLU A 39 -4.60 -13.03 -16.11
C GLU A 39 -4.48 -12.67 -14.62
N LEU A 40 -5.58 -12.73 -13.86
CA LEU A 40 -5.66 -12.21 -12.50
C LEU A 40 -4.65 -12.85 -11.54
N ILE A 41 -4.59 -14.18 -11.55
CA ILE A 41 -3.71 -14.93 -10.63
C ILE A 41 -2.24 -14.67 -10.96
N ASP A 42 -1.88 -14.73 -12.24
CA ASP A 42 -0.51 -14.51 -12.69
C ASP A 42 -0.05 -13.09 -12.37
N TYR A 43 -0.90 -12.09 -12.62
CA TYR A 43 -0.59 -10.70 -12.25
C TYR A 43 -0.40 -10.54 -10.74
N ALA A 44 -1.33 -11.08 -9.93
CA ALA A 44 -1.26 -10.97 -8.48
C ALA A 44 0.01 -11.60 -7.90
N GLN A 45 0.40 -12.78 -8.41
CA GLN A 45 1.63 -13.46 -8.00
C GLN A 45 2.87 -12.67 -8.41
N ASN A 46 2.93 -12.19 -9.65
CA ASN A 46 4.05 -11.38 -10.13
C ASN A 46 4.19 -10.07 -9.35
N TYR A 47 3.08 -9.41 -9.02
CA TYR A 47 3.09 -8.21 -8.20
C TYR A 47 3.55 -8.50 -6.77
N ALA A 48 3.05 -9.58 -6.16
CA ALA A 48 3.50 -10.01 -4.83
C ALA A 48 5.01 -10.32 -4.82
N GLN A 49 5.52 -11.00 -5.85
CA GLN A 49 6.94 -11.30 -5.99
C GLN A 49 7.78 -10.01 -6.06
N GLN A 50 7.32 -9.00 -6.80
CA GLN A 50 7.99 -7.69 -6.84
C GLN A 50 8.01 -6.99 -5.48
N LEU A 51 6.96 -7.16 -4.66
CA LEU A 51 6.93 -6.63 -3.29
C LEU A 51 7.91 -7.37 -2.37
N CYS A 52 8.13 -8.68 -2.60
CA CYS A 52 9.14 -9.46 -1.87
C CYS A 52 10.57 -9.01 -2.17
N GLU A 53 10.83 -8.36 -3.31
CA GLU A 53 12.14 -7.75 -3.63
C GLU A 53 12.40 -6.41 -2.92
N ARG A 54 11.47 -5.94 -2.06
CA ARG A 54 11.60 -4.68 -1.31
C ARG A 54 11.85 -4.96 0.16
N SER A 55 12.50 -4.03 0.86
CA SER A 55 12.71 -4.12 2.30
C SER A 55 11.39 -4.40 3.05
N ALA A 56 11.35 -5.52 3.75
CA ALA A 56 10.22 -5.89 4.59
C ALA A 56 10.06 -4.92 5.77
N HIS A 57 11.17 -4.38 6.28
CA HIS A 57 11.16 -3.37 7.33
C HIS A 57 10.48 -2.08 6.85
N THR A 58 10.92 -1.52 5.72
CA THR A 58 10.31 -0.31 5.14
C THR A 58 8.83 -0.51 4.86
N GLN A 59 8.44 -1.65 4.28
CA GLN A 59 7.02 -1.93 4.00
C GLN A 59 6.16 -1.97 5.27
N ARG A 60 6.66 -2.55 6.38
CA ARG A 60 5.94 -2.55 7.66
C ARG A 60 5.83 -1.15 8.24
N ALA A 61 6.92 -0.38 8.25
CA ALA A 61 6.95 0.99 8.74
C ALA A 61 5.94 1.87 7.98
N MET A 62 5.94 1.81 6.64
CA MET A 62 5.03 2.58 5.80
C MET A 62 3.57 2.18 6.01
N LYS A 63 3.25 0.89 6.17
CA LYS A 63 1.88 0.45 6.48
C LYS A 63 1.38 1.04 7.80
N THR A 64 2.22 1.05 8.84
CA THR A 64 1.87 1.65 10.13
C THR A 64 1.65 3.16 10.00
N MET A 65 2.53 3.86 9.29
CA MET A 65 2.42 5.31 9.08
C MET A 65 1.16 5.69 8.31
N ILE A 66 0.88 5.02 7.19
CA ILE A 66 -0.33 5.28 6.37
C ILE A 66 -1.59 5.04 7.20
N LYS A 67 -1.62 3.99 8.03
CA LYS A 67 -2.75 3.72 8.92
C LYS A 67 -2.93 4.84 9.95
N ALA A 68 -1.86 5.27 10.61
CA ALA A 68 -1.88 6.37 11.58
C ALA A 68 -2.41 7.67 10.97
N MET A 69 -2.02 7.97 9.71
CA MET A 69 -2.52 9.14 8.98
C MET A 69 -4.03 9.08 8.72
N GLY A 70 -4.57 7.90 8.40
CA GLY A 70 -5.99 7.69 8.13
C GLY A 70 -6.88 7.79 9.37
N ASP A 71 -6.36 7.40 10.54
CA ASP A 71 -7.10 7.40 11.80
C ASP A 71 -7.17 8.82 12.44
N HIS A 72 -6.47 9.81 11.89
CA HIS A 72 -6.34 11.17 12.42
C HIS A 72 -5.96 11.23 13.92
N ASP A 73 -5.29 10.20 14.42
CA ASP A 73 -4.90 10.10 15.83
C ASP A 73 -3.55 10.81 16.04
N PRO A 74 -3.51 11.91 16.82
CA PRO A 74 -2.29 12.67 17.06
C PRO A 74 -1.23 11.87 17.86
N VAL A 75 -1.62 10.89 18.67
CA VAL A 75 -0.68 10.02 19.40
C VAL A 75 0.00 9.06 18.42
N LEU A 76 -0.77 8.46 17.51
CA LEU A 76 -0.22 7.62 16.45
C LEU A 76 0.68 8.42 15.50
N SER A 77 0.41 9.72 15.31
CA SER A 77 1.23 10.60 14.47
C SER A 77 2.67 10.76 15.00
N LEU A 78 2.86 10.95 16.31
CA LEU A 78 4.19 11.07 16.93
C LEU A 78 4.95 9.73 16.86
N GLN A 79 4.29 8.63 17.21
CA GLN A 79 4.88 7.29 17.12
C GLN A 79 5.27 6.93 15.67
N SER A 80 4.49 7.36 14.68
CA SER A 80 4.82 7.14 13.28
C SER A 80 6.01 7.97 12.78
N GLN A 81 6.30 9.12 13.41
CA GLN A 81 7.54 9.87 13.15
C GLN A 81 8.76 9.14 13.71
N ASP A 82 8.67 8.57 14.91
CA ASP A 82 9.76 7.79 15.49
C ASP A 82 10.06 6.55 14.64
N ILE A 83 9.03 5.82 14.22
CA ILE A 83 9.15 4.66 13.30
C ILE A 83 9.80 5.08 11.97
N PHE A 84 9.45 6.25 11.44
CA PHE A 84 10.05 6.78 10.22
C PHE A 84 11.54 7.09 10.41
N ILE A 85 11.91 7.76 11.49
CA ILE A 85 13.31 8.09 11.81
C ILE A 85 14.13 6.81 12.04
N GLU A 86 13.59 5.85 12.79
CA GLU A 86 14.24 4.57 13.03
C GLU A 86 14.48 3.81 11.72
N SER A 87 13.57 3.90 10.75
CA SER A 87 13.70 3.19 9.47
C SER A 87 14.95 3.61 8.67
N PHE A 88 15.46 4.83 8.84
CA PHE A 88 16.73 5.29 8.23
C PHE A 88 17.97 4.70 8.90
N SER A 89 17.84 4.18 10.11
CA SER A 89 18.96 3.68 10.91
C SER A 89 19.19 2.17 10.72
N VAL A 90 18.28 1.48 10.03
CA VAL A 90 18.31 0.02 9.84
C VAL A 90 19.21 -0.39 8.67
N ALA A 91 19.76 -1.61 8.74
CA ALA A 91 20.63 -2.21 7.73
C ALA A 91 20.03 -2.13 6.31
N ASP A 92 18.73 -2.39 6.17
CA ASP A 92 17.99 -2.30 4.91
C ASP A 92 18.11 -0.92 4.24
N PHE A 93 18.06 0.18 5.01
CA PHE A 93 18.18 1.51 4.42
C PHE A 93 19.58 1.72 3.85
N LYS A 94 20.62 1.33 4.59
CA LYS A 94 22.01 1.41 4.13
C LYS A 94 22.23 0.57 2.88
N GLU A 95 21.71 -0.64 2.86
CA GLU A 95 21.80 -1.55 1.72
C GLU A 95 21.03 -1.01 0.51
N GLY A 96 19.82 -0.50 0.70
CA GLY A 96 19.04 0.11 -0.38
C GLY A 96 19.78 1.28 -1.04
N VAL A 97 20.37 2.17 -0.24
CA VAL A 97 21.19 3.29 -0.73
C VAL A 97 22.45 2.80 -1.44
N LEU A 98 23.14 1.81 -0.88
CA LEU A 98 24.35 1.24 -1.46
C LEU A 98 24.07 0.58 -2.82
N ALA A 99 23.05 -0.28 -2.86
CA ALA A 99 22.64 -1.00 -4.07
C ALA A 99 22.20 -0.03 -5.17
N PHE A 100 21.44 1.01 -4.82
CA PHE A 100 21.06 2.08 -5.74
C PHE A 100 22.29 2.80 -6.33
N THR A 101 23.21 3.22 -5.47
CA THR A 101 24.44 3.92 -5.87
C THR A 101 25.33 3.04 -6.76
N GLN A 102 25.38 1.73 -6.48
CA GLN A 102 26.15 0.74 -7.22
C GLN A 102 25.41 0.17 -8.44
N LYS A 103 24.17 0.60 -8.72
CA LYS A 103 23.32 0.10 -9.81
C LYS A 103 23.15 -1.44 -9.81
N ARG A 104 23.07 -2.03 -8.61
CA ARG A 104 22.80 -3.46 -8.42
C ARG A 104 21.46 -3.66 -7.74
N LYS A 105 20.94 -4.89 -7.77
CA LYS A 105 19.78 -5.25 -6.96
C LYS A 105 20.19 -5.24 -5.46
N PRO A 106 19.34 -4.69 -4.57
CA PRO A 106 19.57 -4.77 -3.14
C PRO A 106 19.39 -6.18 -2.62
N ASP A 107 20.14 -6.53 -1.58
CA ASP A 107 20.03 -7.78 -0.85
C ASP A 107 19.48 -7.53 0.56
N PHE A 108 18.17 -7.72 0.74
CA PHE A 108 17.48 -7.51 2.01
C PHE A 108 17.34 -8.80 2.85
N SER A 109 18.16 -9.81 2.56
CA SER A 109 18.17 -11.10 3.29
C SER A 109 18.55 -10.96 4.76
#